data_AF-A0A517JDS5-F1
#
_entry.id   AF-A0A517JDS5-F1
#
_cell.length_a   1.000
_cell.length_b   1.000
_cell.length_c   1.000
_cell.angle_alpha   90.00
_cell.angle_beta   90.00
_cell.angle_gamma   90.00
#
_symmetry.space_group_name_H-M   'P 1'
#
loop_
_entity.id
_entity.type
_entity.pdbx_description
1 polymer ?
#
loop_
_entity_poly.entity_id
_entity_poly.type
_entity_poly.pdbx_seq_one_letter_code
_entity_poly.pdbx_strand_id
1 'polypeptide(L)'
;MSEYKLSPIVKWAGGKTQLLDAINALIPNDFAIYHEPFLGGGATLLSNQPKNAIINDLNYELMTTYNVIKHDITPLIKELKDMIKQHNTNNAKDFYMTVREQEILNLNDIEIAARFLYLNKTGFNGLYRVNSQGKFNVPFNKKDMIKNSTVFSETNLRNLNKYFNENNIIILNEDFNEALKKVKENDFVFIDSPYDEAYTSYQKGGFHEKEHKELAERLIELDKKGVKWIVTNHNTKLIQSLYNQFDFYEIPVNRFINSDAQKRSNATNEVLILNYKPTKRQLKEFERAKFYKQLKPTSFVLKEYVKWEKLQENVREYELQLNDLNVLMASDEFEFKEKFERLYSQRAESFDILPLFISSRNKQIEYWSSDGEAKKYGFDKKETVFDFLVESGLRENLFMNNRYKNVLDYILGLEVGLSSNDKKNYTGTWMMNQIANLLKENDITFRKEVPYKEIIDANRIKDKTFDFVFNKDDVTYCLEVNFFNTSGSKINSEAERFIELNKELQNYEDIEFIWVTDGIGLKKNQTSINKAMKSIGNLYNLTTFDEFLKEL
;
A
#
# COMPACT_ATOMS: atom_id res chain seq x y z
N MET A 1 -2.02 24.03 2.91
CA MET A 1 -1.60 23.05 3.93
C MET A 1 -2.54 23.22 5.11
N SER A 2 -3.09 22.14 5.67
CA SER A 2 -3.95 22.24 6.84
C SER A 2 -3.18 22.91 7.98
N GLU A 3 -3.82 23.84 8.68
CA GLU A 3 -3.20 24.57 9.79
C GLU A 3 -2.81 23.62 10.94
N TYR A 4 -3.51 22.48 11.02
CA TYR A 4 -3.32 21.46 12.04
C TYR A 4 -2.92 20.12 11.43
N LYS A 5 -2.00 19.41 12.09
CA LYS A 5 -1.78 17.98 11.87
C LYS A 5 -2.69 17.20 12.82
N LEU A 6 -3.85 16.78 12.31
CA LEU A 6 -4.88 16.04 13.05
C LEU A 6 -4.96 14.59 12.58
N SER A 7 -5.41 13.71 13.48
CA SER A 7 -5.68 12.30 13.18
C SER A 7 -6.74 11.74 14.13
N PRO A 8 -7.50 10.71 13.72
CA PRO A 8 -8.47 10.04 14.58
C PRO A 8 -7.89 9.63 15.93
N ILE A 9 -8.60 9.94 17.02
CA ILE A 9 -8.18 9.61 18.39
C ILE A 9 -8.40 8.13 18.72
N VAL A 10 -9.36 7.48 18.06
CA VAL A 10 -9.71 6.07 18.23
C VAL A 10 -9.46 5.23 16.99
N LYS A 11 -9.28 3.93 17.17
CA LYS A 11 -9.48 2.96 16.09
C LYS A 11 -10.99 2.76 15.97
N TRP A 12 -11.53 2.93 14.77
CA TRP A 12 -12.96 2.83 14.52
C TRP A 12 -13.23 1.88 13.36
N ALA A 13 -14.25 1.04 13.51
CA ALA A 13 -14.73 0.22 12.40
C ALA A 13 -15.24 1.15 11.28
N GLY A 14 -14.93 0.82 10.02
CA GLY A 14 -15.30 1.67 8.88
C GLY A 14 -14.47 2.95 8.69
N GLY A 15 -13.39 3.16 9.47
CA GLY A 15 -12.58 4.38 9.39
C GLY A 15 -12.09 4.72 7.97
N LYS A 16 -12.48 5.88 7.47
CA LYS A 16 -12.24 6.35 6.09
C LYS A 16 -10.84 6.89 5.79
N THR A 17 -9.88 6.75 6.70
CA THR A 17 -8.50 7.24 6.51
C THR A 17 -7.88 6.79 5.19
N GLN A 18 -8.24 5.59 4.74
CA GLN A 18 -7.77 4.97 3.52
C GLN A 18 -8.41 5.49 2.22
N LEU A 19 -9.48 6.29 2.32
CA LEU A 19 -10.28 6.84 1.23
C LEU A 19 -10.32 8.37 1.24
N LEU A 20 -9.63 9.02 2.19
CA LEU A 20 -9.68 10.47 2.37
C LEU A 20 -9.31 11.24 1.11
N ASP A 21 -8.28 10.82 0.37
CA ASP A 21 -7.88 11.53 -0.85
C ASP A 21 -9.01 11.58 -1.89
N ALA A 22 -9.77 10.50 -2.01
CA ALA A 22 -10.89 10.42 -2.95
C ALA A 22 -12.15 11.11 -2.43
N ILE A 23 -12.45 10.97 -1.13
CA ILE A 23 -13.57 11.68 -0.48
C ILE A 23 -13.35 13.19 -0.56
N ASN A 24 -12.19 13.68 -0.13
CA ASN A 24 -11.85 15.11 -0.13
C ASN A 24 -11.80 15.68 -1.54
N ALA A 25 -11.46 14.87 -2.56
CA ALA A 25 -11.52 15.29 -3.95
C ALA A 25 -12.95 15.65 -4.39
N LEU A 26 -13.98 15.02 -3.82
CA LEU A 26 -15.37 15.22 -4.21
C LEU A 26 -16.14 16.20 -3.32
N ILE A 27 -15.70 16.44 -2.07
CA ILE A 27 -16.30 17.44 -1.17
C ILE A 27 -16.37 18.82 -1.87
N PRO A 28 -17.50 19.54 -1.81
CA PRO A 28 -17.62 20.85 -2.43
C PRO A 28 -16.74 21.87 -1.69
N ASN A 29 -16.12 22.79 -2.42
CA ASN A 29 -15.28 23.83 -1.80
C ASN A 29 -16.09 24.96 -1.15
N ASP A 30 -17.38 25.08 -1.49
CA ASP A 30 -18.26 26.15 -1.05
C ASP A 30 -19.49 25.55 -0.38
N PHE A 31 -19.58 25.75 0.94
CA PHE A 31 -20.69 25.39 1.81
C PHE A 31 -20.65 26.25 3.08
N ALA A 32 -21.81 26.49 3.68
CA ALA A 32 -21.92 27.31 4.89
C ALA A 32 -21.47 26.53 6.15
N ILE A 33 -22.07 25.36 6.39
CA ILE A 33 -21.77 24.49 7.54
C ILE A 33 -21.56 23.06 7.05
N TYR A 34 -20.50 22.41 7.54
CA TYR A 34 -20.25 20.98 7.35
C TYR A 34 -21.02 20.16 8.38
N HIS A 35 -21.78 19.16 7.96
CA HIS A 35 -22.49 18.24 8.85
C HIS A 35 -21.97 16.83 8.67
N GLU A 36 -21.66 16.15 9.79
CA GLU A 36 -21.29 14.73 9.80
C GLU A 36 -22.12 14.00 10.87
N PRO A 37 -23.33 13.49 10.50
CA PRO A 37 -24.27 12.84 11.41
C PRO A 37 -23.78 11.52 12.02
N PHE A 38 -22.79 10.90 11.38
CA PHE A 38 -22.15 9.63 11.76
C PHE A 38 -20.63 9.84 11.83
N LEU A 39 -20.17 10.51 12.88
CA LEU A 39 -18.78 10.93 13.01
C LEU A 39 -17.81 9.75 13.08
N GLY A 40 -18.14 8.73 13.87
CA GLY A 40 -17.22 7.65 14.22
C GLY A 40 -15.84 8.16 14.65
N GLY A 41 -14.77 7.72 13.97
CA GLY A 41 -13.41 8.19 14.24
C GLY A 41 -13.09 9.62 13.77
N GLY A 42 -14.01 10.28 13.06
CA GLY A 42 -13.88 11.64 12.54
C GLY A 42 -12.83 11.82 11.46
N ALA A 43 -12.48 10.78 10.69
CA ALA A 43 -11.39 10.85 9.73
C ALA A 43 -11.63 11.94 8.66
N THR A 44 -12.86 12.08 8.16
CA THR A 44 -13.22 13.07 7.15
C THR A 44 -13.21 14.49 7.73
N LEU A 45 -13.88 14.74 8.86
CA LEU A 45 -13.79 16.01 9.60
C LEU A 45 -12.34 16.46 9.80
N LEU A 46 -11.50 15.59 10.36
CA LEU A 46 -10.13 15.93 10.74
C LEU A 46 -9.20 16.16 9.53
N SER A 47 -9.57 15.60 8.36
CA SER A 47 -8.86 15.82 7.11
C SER A 47 -9.30 17.10 6.40
N ASN A 48 -10.60 17.42 6.42
CA ASN A 48 -11.18 18.59 5.76
C ASN A 48 -11.00 19.86 6.60
N GLN A 49 -11.11 19.75 7.92
CA GLN A 49 -10.96 20.84 8.89
C GLN A 49 -11.86 22.06 8.58
N PRO A 50 -13.18 21.87 8.39
CA PRO A 50 -14.11 22.97 8.15
C PRO A 50 -14.10 23.97 9.33
N LYS A 51 -14.32 25.26 9.04
CA LYS A 51 -14.40 26.32 10.06
C LYS A 51 -15.72 26.32 10.83
N ASN A 52 -16.80 25.91 10.18
CA ASN A 52 -18.12 25.74 10.79
C ASN A 52 -18.55 24.30 10.57
N ALA A 53 -18.80 23.57 11.65
CA ALA A 53 -19.28 22.19 11.56
C ALA A 53 -20.25 21.81 12.67
N ILE A 54 -21.16 20.90 12.35
CA ILE A 54 -21.98 20.17 13.30
C ILE A 54 -21.65 18.68 13.16
N ILE A 55 -21.12 18.09 14.21
CA ILE A 55 -20.71 16.69 14.23
C ILE A 55 -21.58 15.93 15.23
N ASN A 56 -21.98 14.72 14.86
CA ASN A 56 -22.87 13.89 15.64
C ASN A 56 -22.45 12.43 15.53
N ASP A 57 -22.72 11.66 16.59
CA ASP A 57 -22.76 10.21 16.54
C ASP A 57 -23.73 9.73 17.62
N LEU A 58 -24.33 8.56 17.42
CA LEU A 58 -25.19 7.95 18.42
C LEU A 58 -24.37 7.46 19.63
N ASN A 59 -23.08 7.18 19.46
CA ASN A 59 -22.21 6.70 20.52
C ASN A 59 -21.89 7.78 21.57
N TYR A 60 -22.52 7.66 22.74
CA TYR A 60 -22.35 8.60 23.85
C TYR A 60 -20.90 8.72 24.33
N GLU A 61 -20.18 7.61 24.57
CA GLU A 61 -18.80 7.65 25.07
C GLU A 61 -17.86 8.38 24.09
N LEU A 62 -18.05 8.16 22.78
CA LEU A 62 -17.32 8.84 21.71
C LEU A 62 -17.57 10.35 21.73
N MET A 63 -18.84 10.75 21.76
CA MET A 63 -19.20 12.17 21.70
C MET A 63 -18.83 12.91 22.98
N THR A 64 -18.95 12.28 24.15
CA THR A 64 -18.41 12.78 25.42
C THR A 64 -16.90 12.97 25.34
N THR A 65 -16.16 12.02 24.74
CA THR A 65 -14.71 12.15 24.55
C THR A 65 -14.34 13.37 23.70
N TYR A 66 -15.03 13.61 22.58
CA TYR A 66 -14.80 14.80 21.75
C TYR A 66 -15.15 16.10 22.49
N ASN A 67 -16.23 16.12 23.27
CA ASN A 67 -16.61 17.25 24.11
C ASN A 67 -15.56 17.56 25.18
N VAL A 68 -15.05 16.55 25.90
CA VAL A 68 -13.95 16.72 26.86
C VAL A 68 -12.73 17.33 26.18
N ILE A 69 -12.38 16.84 24.98
CA ILE A 69 -11.24 17.38 24.23
C ILE A 69 -11.47 18.84 23.83
N LYS A 70 -12.70 19.23 23.48
CA LYS A 70 -13.03 20.62 23.18
C LYS A 70 -12.87 21.52 24.41
N HIS A 71 -13.30 21.08 25.59
CA HIS A 71 -13.35 21.91 26.79
C HIS A 71 -12.02 21.97 27.56
N ASP A 72 -11.53 20.85 28.10
CA ASP A 72 -10.25 20.82 28.84
C ASP A 72 -9.59 19.44 28.75
N ILE A 73 -8.45 19.38 28.08
CA ILE A 73 -7.64 18.16 27.90
C ILE A 73 -6.73 17.86 29.09
N THR A 74 -6.52 18.80 30.02
CA THR A 74 -5.51 18.65 31.09
C THR A 74 -5.89 17.54 32.06
N PRO A 75 -7.13 17.47 32.60
CA PRO A 75 -7.55 16.36 33.45
C PRO A 75 -7.56 15.04 32.69
N LEU A 76 -7.97 15.03 31.42
CA LEU A 76 -7.96 13.84 30.57
C LEU A 76 -6.55 13.26 30.39
N ILE A 77 -5.55 14.10 30.08
CA ILE A 77 -4.16 13.66 29.92
C ILE A 77 -3.61 13.08 31.22
N LYS A 78 -3.96 13.68 32.37
CA LYS A 78 -3.55 13.20 33.68
C LYS A 78 -4.15 11.81 33.95
N GLU A 79 -5.47 11.67 33.79
CA GLU A 79 -6.19 10.41 34.00
C GLU A 79 -5.63 9.30 33.12
N LEU A 80 -5.41 9.56 31.83
CA LEU A 80 -4.81 8.59 30.91
C LEU A 80 -3.40 8.15 31.34
N LYS A 81 -2.56 9.07 31.82
CA LYS A 81 -1.21 8.75 32.33
C LYS A 81 -1.30 7.88 33.60
N ASP A 82 -2.25 8.18 34.49
CA ASP A 82 -2.47 7.40 35.71
C ASP A 82 -2.99 6.00 35.40
N MET A 83 -3.93 5.84 34.47
CA MET A 83 -4.39 4.54 33.97
C MET A 83 -3.26 3.72 33.33
N ILE A 84 -2.38 4.35 32.54
CA ILE A 84 -1.21 3.69 31.94
C ILE A 84 -0.25 3.20 33.02
N LYS A 85 -0.01 4.04 34.05
CA LYS A 85 0.82 3.65 35.19
C LYS A 85 0.23 2.44 35.90
N GLN A 86 -1.06 2.47 36.23
CA GLN A 86 -1.75 1.36 36.90
C GLN A 86 -1.73 0.08 36.07
N HIS A 87 -1.95 0.18 34.75
CA HIS A 87 -1.84 -0.96 33.84
C HIS A 87 -0.45 -1.61 33.88
N ASN A 88 0.62 -0.80 33.88
CA ASN A 88 1.99 -1.30 33.86
C ASN A 88 2.50 -1.77 35.22
N THR A 89 1.96 -1.25 36.34
CA THR A 89 2.39 -1.63 37.70
C THR A 89 1.62 -2.81 38.25
N ASN A 90 0.36 -2.98 37.83
CA ASN A 90 -0.52 -4.05 38.28
C ASN A 90 -0.56 -5.18 37.23
N ASN A 91 -1.36 -6.22 37.48
CA ASN A 91 -1.68 -7.18 36.44
C ASN A 91 -2.50 -6.46 35.34
N ALA A 92 -1.90 -6.29 34.15
CA ALA A 92 -2.48 -5.58 33.02
C ALA A 92 -3.86 -6.09 32.60
N LYS A 93 -4.05 -7.42 32.63
CA LYS A 93 -5.32 -8.06 32.29
C LYS A 93 -6.37 -7.76 33.35
N ASP A 94 -6.03 -7.89 34.63
CA ASP A 94 -6.97 -7.63 35.72
C ASP A 94 -7.38 -6.16 35.75
N PHE A 95 -6.43 -5.25 35.60
CA PHE A 95 -6.73 -3.81 35.50
C PHE A 95 -7.63 -3.49 34.29
N TYR A 96 -7.36 -4.08 33.13
CA TYR A 96 -8.23 -3.94 31.95
C TYR A 96 -9.67 -4.41 32.25
N MET A 97 -9.82 -5.55 32.92
CA MET A 97 -11.13 -6.11 33.28
C MET A 97 -11.87 -5.20 34.26
N THR A 98 -11.19 -4.67 35.28
CA THR A 98 -11.75 -3.69 36.22
C THR A 98 -12.28 -2.46 35.51
N VAL A 99 -11.47 -1.84 34.63
CA VAL A 99 -11.90 -0.66 33.85
C VAL A 99 -13.08 -1.00 32.94
N ARG A 100 -13.06 -2.19 32.33
CA ARG A 100 -14.14 -2.65 31.45
C ARG A 100 -15.47 -2.79 32.17
N GLU A 101 -15.45 -3.25 33.42
CA GLU A 101 -16.63 -3.53 34.24
C GLU A 101 -17.24 -2.29 34.90
N GLN A 102 -16.56 -1.13 34.86
CA GLN A 102 -17.09 0.14 35.34
C GLN A 102 -18.42 0.51 34.67
N GLU A 103 -19.38 0.98 35.46
CA GLU A 103 -20.66 1.47 34.98
C GLU A 103 -20.56 2.95 34.61
N ILE A 104 -20.83 3.28 33.34
CA ILE A 104 -20.66 4.62 32.78
C ILE A 104 -21.46 5.68 33.56
N LEU A 105 -22.63 5.32 34.07
CA LEU A 105 -23.50 6.23 34.84
C LEU A 105 -22.87 6.72 36.16
N ASN A 106 -21.84 6.04 36.65
CA ASN A 106 -21.13 6.41 37.88
C ASN A 106 -19.85 7.20 37.62
N LEU A 107 -19.55 7.51 36.36
CA LEU A 107 -18.34 8.20 35.93
C LEU A 107 -18.66 9.63 35.51
N ASN A 108 -17.73 10.55 35.76
CA ASN A 108 -17.78 11.87 35.15
C ASN A 108 -17.23 11.86 33.72
N ASP A 109 -17.46 12.94 32.96
CA ASP A 109 -17.07 13.01 31.54
C ASP A 109 -15.58 12.74 31.29
N ILE A 110 -14.68 13.18 32.19
CA ILE A 110 -13.23 12.93 32.07
C ILE A 110 -12.93 11.44 32.22
N GLU A 111 -13.53 10.80 33.22
CA GLU A 111 -13.39 9.35 33.46
C GLU A 111 -13.96 8.53 32.30
N ILE A 112 -15.12 8.94 31.76
CA ILE A 112 -15.72 8.31 30.58
C ILE A 112 -14.77 8.40 29.38
N ALA A 113 -14.25 9.59 29.10
CA ALA A 113 -13.32 9.81 27.98
C ALA A 113 -12.01 9.02 28.14
N ALA A 114 -11.43 9.01 29.34
CA ALA A 114 -10.21 8.27 29.63
C ALA A 114 -10.42 6.76 29.52
N ARG A 115 -11.52 6.24 30.11
CA ARG A 115 -11.94 4.84 30.00
C ARG A 115 -12.11 4.43 28.55
N PHE A 116 -12.84 5.22 27.76
CA PHE A 116 -13.13 4.93 26.36
C PHE A 116 -11.85 4.82 25.51
N LEU A 117 -10.96 5.81 25.60
CA LEU A 117 -9.68 5.80 24.89
C LEU A 117 -8.79 4.64 25.32
N TYR A 118 -8.69 4.39 26.63
CA TYR A 118 -7.93 3.27 27.17
C TYR A 118 -8.45 1.93 26.63
N LEU A 119 -9.75 1.66 26.75
CA LEU A 119 -10.36 0.41 26.30
C LEU A 119 -10.25 0.23 24.79
N ASN A 120 -10.38 1.29 23.99
CA ASN A 120 -10.19 1.23 22.55
C ASN A 120 -8.76 0.84 22.16
N LYS A 121 -7.74 1.29 22.89
CA LYS A 121 -6.32 1.06 22.51
C LYS A 121 -5.71 -0.21 23.11
N THR A 122 -6.31 -0.70 24.19
CA THR A 122 -5.92 -1.92 24.93
C THR A 122 -6.88 -3.10 24.72
N GLY A 123 -8.03 -2.88 24.08
CA GLY A 123 -8.95 -3.93 23.63
C GLY A 123 -8.55 -4.55 22.29
N PHE A 124 -9.08 -5.74 22.02
CA PHE A 124 -8.82 -6.50 20.79
C PHE A 124 -9.20 -5.69 19.54
N ASN A 125 -8.25 -5.51 18.63
CA ASN A 125 -8.35 -4.73 17.39
C ASN A 125 -8.86 -3.28 17.52
N GLY A 126 -9.01 -2.77 18.75
CA GLY A 126 -9.68 -1.49 19.01
C GLY A 126 -11.11 -1.42 18.50
N LEU A 127 -11.82 -2.54 18.61
CA LEU A 127 -13.26 -2.57 18.38
C LEU A 127 -13.99 -1.77 19.48
N TYR A 128 -15.15 -1.22 19.13
CA TYR A 128 -16.15 -0.81 20.09
C TYR A 128 -17.35 -1.75 19.93
N ARG A 129 -17.72 -2.47 20.99
CA ARG A 129 -18.84 -3.40 20.97
C ARG A 129 -19.47 -3.47 22.36
N VAL A 130 -20.79 -3.37 22.37
CA VAL A 130 -21.62 -3.52 23.57
C VAL A 130 -22.51 -4.75 23.44
N ASN A 131 -22.92 -5.31 24.58
CA ASN A 131 -23.94 -6.35 24.62
C ASN A 131 -25.36 -5.74 24.57
N SER A 132 -26.40 -6.58 24.62
CA SER A 132 -27.80 -6.13 24.63
C SER A 132 -28.20 -5.28 25.85
N GLN A 133 -27.35 -5.20 26.88
CA GLN A 133 -27.52 -4.33 28.05
C GLN A 133 -26.72 -3.03 27.92
N GLY A 134 -26.09 -2.76 26.78
CA GLY A 134 -25.26 -1.58 26.56
C GLY A 134 -23.87 -1.64 27.23
N LYS A 135 -23.47 -2.78 27.81
CA LYS A 135 -22.16 -2.92 28.47
C LYS A 135 -21.08 -3.31 27.47
N PHE A 136 -19.96 -2.59 27.49
CA PHE A 136 -18.79 -2.86 26.65
C PHE A 136 -18.22 -4.27 26.90
N ASN A 137 -17.99 -5.05 25.84
CA ASN A 137 -17.65 -6.48 25.95
C ASN A 137 -16.47 -6.93 25.06
N VAL A 138 -15.57 -6.02 24.69
CA VAL A 138 -14.37 -6.37 23.91
C VAL A 138 -13.33 -7.04 24.84
N PRO A 139 -12.64 -8.10 24.40
CA PRO A 139 -11.60 -8.74 25.19
C PRO A 139 -10.28 -7.95 25.17
N PHE A 140 -9.45 -8.16 26.18
CA PHE A 140 -8.10 -7.59 26.27
C PHE A 140 -7.20 -8.05 25.12
N ASN A 141 -6.33 -7.18 24.60
CA ASN A 141 -5.45 -7.49 23.46
C ASN A 141 -4.09 -8.12 23.82
N LYS A 142 -3.86 -8.49 25.09
CA LYS A 142 -2.62 -9.10 25.58
C LYS A 142 -1.38 -8.20 25.49
N LYS A 143 -1.55 -6.87 25.56
CA LYS A 143 -0.43 -5.94 25.71
C LYS A 143 -0.14 -5.73 27.18
N ASP A 144 0.83 -6.46 27.74
CA ASP A 144 1.15 -6.37 29.18
C ASP A 144 1.84 -5.06 29.57
N MET A 145 2.45 -4.37 28.61
CA MET A 145 3.13 -3.09 28.81
C MET A 145 2.69 -2.10 27.73
N ILE A 146 2.33 -0.88 28.16
CA ILE A 146 1.92 0.21 27.27
C ILE A 146 2.64 1.51 27.62
N LYS A 147 2.76 2.40 26.63
CA LYS A 147 3.31 3.76 26.79
C LYS A 147 2.22 4.78 26.46
N ASN A 148 2.44 6.05 26.78
CA ASN A 148 1.54 7.15 26.40
C ASN A 148 1.13 7.07 24.91
N SER A 149 2.11 6.93 24.01
CA SER A 149 1.88 6.81 22.56
C SER A 149 1.07 5.57 22.13
N THR A 150 0.89 4.59 23.01
CA THR A 150 0.01 3.44 22.75
C THR A 150 -1.47 3.81 22.87
N VAL A 151 -1.79 4.71 23.81
CA VAL A 151 -3.17 5.09 24.15
C VAL A 151 -3.54 6.43 23.50
N PHE A 152 -2.66 7.42 23.56
CA PHE A 152 -2.95 8.75 23.03
C PHE A 152 -1.69 9.48 22.52
N SER A 153 -1.91 10.50 21.71
CA SER A 153 -0.87 11.46 21.30
C SER A 153 -1.19 12.81 21.92
N GLU A 154 -0.37 13.27 22.87
CA GLU A 154 -0.59 14.55 23.55
C GLU A 154 -0.60 15.71 22.54
N THR A 155 0.30 15.69 21.56
CA THR A 155 0.32 16.67 20.47
C THR A 155 -0.97 16.66 19.65
N ASN A 156 -1.51 15.47 19.32
CA ASN A 156 -2.76 15.37 18.55
C ASN A 156 -3.95 15.91 19.36
N LEU A 157 -4.03 15.60 20.66
CA LEU A 157 -5.09 16.11 21.53
C LEU A 157 -5.02 17.64 21.68
N ARG A 158 -3.82 18.20 21.85
CA ARG A 158 -3.61 19.65 21.90
C ARG A 158 -4.00 20.34 20.58
N ASN A 159 -3.60 19.77 19.45
CA ASN A 159 -4.00 20.29 18.14
C ASN A 159 -5.51 20.22 17.93
N LEU A 160 -6.17 19.14 18.38
CA LEU A 160 -7.61 18.96 18.26
C LEU A 160 -8.38 19.93 19.15
N ASN A 161 -7.95 20.12 20.40
CA ASN A 161 -8.47 21.13 21.31
C ASN A 161 -8.33 22.54 20.70
N LYS A 162 -7.16 22.88 20.14
CA LYS A 162 -6.95 24.16 19.45
C LYS A 162 -7.89 24.32 18.25
N TYR A 163 -7.97 23.32 17.37
CA TYR A 163 -8.88 23.33 16.22
C TYR A 163 -10.34 23.55 16.64
N PHE A 164 -10.83 22.86 17.67
CA PHE A 164 -12.21 23.02 18.15
C PHE A 164 -12.52 24.36 18.81
N ASN A 165 -11.52 25.04 19.37
CA ASN A 165 -11.70 26.34 20.03
C ASN A 165 -11.48 27.53 19.10
N GLU A 166 -10.69 27.36 18.03
CA GLU A 166 -10.49 28.40 17.01
C GLU A 166 -11.53 28.34 15.88
N ASN A 167 -12.38 27.32 15.87
CA ASN A 167 -13.42 27.10 14.88
C ASN A 167 -14.78 26.88 15.55
N ASN A 168 -15.86 27.10 14.81
CA ASN A 168 -17.23 26.93 15.30
C ASN A 168 -17.68 25.47 15.10
N ILE A 169 -17.29 24.60 16.03
CA ILE A 169 -17.62 23.17 15.98
C ILE A 169 -18.68 22.84 17.04
N ILE A 170 -19.87 22.45 16.60
CA ILE A 170 -20.97 21.99 17.47
C ILE A 170 -20.91 20.47 17.53
N ILE A 171 -20.90 19.92 18.74
CA ILE A 171 -20.80 18.48 19.01
C ILE A 171 -22.13 18.03 19.59
N LEU A 172 -22.80 17.09 18.92
CA LEU A 172 -24.09 16.53 19.29
C LEU A 172 -23.96 15.04 19.63
N ASN A 173 -24.90 14.52 20.40
CA ASN A 173 -25.09 13.09 20.63
C ASN A 173 -26.58 12.76 20.53
N GLU A 174 -27.07 12.68 19.31
CA GLU A 174 -28.48 12.50 18.99
C GLU A 174 -28.65 11.43 17.90
N ASP A 175 -29.89 10.99 17.67
CA ASP A 175 -30.23 10.21 16.47
C ASP A 175 -29.92 11.03 15.21
N PHE A 176 -29.50 10.35 14.13
CA PHE A 176 -29.09 11.01 12.89
C PHE A 176 -30.23 11.85 12.30
N ASN A 177 -31.50 11.46 12.47
CA ASN A 177 -32.63 12.25 11.99
C ASN A 177 -32.74 13.59 12.70
N GLU A 178 -32.51 13.64 14.02
CA GLU A 178 -32.53 14.88 14.80
C GLU A 178 -31.34 15.78 14.47
N ALA A 179 -30.17 15.20 14.21
CA ALA A 179 -29.02 15.93 13.69
C ALA A 179 -29.34 16.56 12.30
N LEU A 180 -29.93 15.78 11.39
CA LEU A 180 -30.30 16.23 10.04
C LEU A 180 -31.44 17.28 10.00
N LYS A 181 -32.18 17.49 11.10
CA LYS A 181 -33.14 18.61 11.21
C LYS A 181 -32.47 19.98 11.29
N LYS A 182 -31.19 20.02 11.71
CA LYS A 182 -30.43 21.26 11.88
C LYS A 182 -29.79 21.76 10.59
N VAL A 183 -29.80 20.95 9.53
CA VAL A 183 -29.25 21.26 8.21
C VAL A 183 -30.09 22.33 7.51
N LYS A 184 -29.42 23.35 6.96
CA LYS A 184 -30.03 24.47 6.24
C LYS A 184 -29.56 24.51 4.78
N GLU A 185 -30.21 25.35 3.98
CA GLU A 185 -29.79 25.63 2.60
C GLU A 185 -28.32 26.10 2.56
N ASN A 186 -27.59 25.68 1.52
CA ASN A 186 -26.14 25.90 1.33
C ASN A 186 -25.20 25.17 2.33
N ASP A 187 -25.72 24.36 3.24
CA ASP A 187 -24.90 23.45 4.03
C ASP A 187 -24.41 22.26 3.18
N PHE A 188 -23.40 21.55 3.71
CA PHE A 188 -22.92 20.30 3.14
C PHE A 188 -23.02 19.17 4.17
N VAL A 189 -23.50 18.00 3.75
CA VAL A 189 -23.65 16.82 4.63
C VAL A 189 -22.78 15.66 4.14
N PHE A 190 -21.89 15.17 4.99
CA PHE A 190 -21.12 13.94 4.76
C PHE A 190 -21.72 12.81 5.59
N ILE A 191 -22.12 11.72 4.92
CA ILE A 191 -22.77 10.57 5.53
C ILE A 191 -21.86 9.34 5.40
N ASP A 192 -21.41 8.83 6.53
CA ASP A 192 -20.73 7.55 6.66
C ASP A 192 -21.49 6.63 7.62
N SER A 193 -22.71 6.26 7.22
CA SER A 193 -23.55 5.37 8.01
C SER A 193 -22.92 3.98 8.14
N PRO A 194 -23.32 3.16 9.12
CA PRO A 194 -23.01 1.73 9.09
C PRO A 194 -23.40 1.12 7.74
N TYR A 195 -22.58 0.18 7.24
CA TYR A 195 -22.77 -0.37 5.90
C TYR A 195 -23.90 -1.39 5.84
N ASP A 196 -24.51 -1.46 4.66
CA ASP A 196 -25.44 -2.53 4.32
C ASP A 196 -24.64 -3.84 4.17
N GLU A 197 -24.60 -4.64 5.23
CA GLU A 197 -24.09 -6.01 5.17
C GLU A 197 -25.19 -6.90 4.61
N ALA A 198 -24.99 -7.45 3.40
CA ALA A 198 -25.92 -8.39 2.78
C ALA A 198 -26.28 -9.52 3.76
N TYR A 199 -27.48 -9.43 4.35
CA TYR A 199 -28.13 -10.35 5.28
C TYR A 199 -27.33 -11.60 5.68
N THR A 200 -26.44 -11.47 6.68
CA THR A 200 -26.02 -12.60 7.52
C THR A 200 -26.24 -12.28 8.99
N SER A 201 -27.42 -12.70 9.47
CA SER A 201 -27.78 -13.04 10.86
C SER A 201 -27.93 -11.93 11.92
N TYR A 202 -29.19 -11.77 12.37
CA TYR A 202 -29.64 -11.55 13.76
C TYR A 202 -28.75 -10.68 14.69
N GLN A 203 -28.76 -9.36 14.48
CA GLN A 203 -28.45 -8.41 15.55
C GLN A 203 -29.65 -7.47 15.78
N LYS A 204 -30.39 -7.72 16.87
CA LYS A 204 -31.38 -6.78 17.40
C LYS A 204 -30.65 -5.49 17.80
N GLY A 205 -30.98 -4.37 17.16
CA GLY A 205 -30.44 -3.03 17.49
C GLY A 205 -29.37 -2.47 16.55
N GLY A 206 -29.34 -2.87 15.28
CA GLY A 206 -28.41 -2.37 14.25
C GLY A 206 -29.04 -1.34 13.31
N PHE A 207 -28.22 -0.75 12.44
CA PHE A 207 -28.66 0.10 11.33
C PHE A 207 -29.04 -0.81 10.16
N HIS A 208 -30.33 -1.05 9.98
CA HIS A 208 -30.86 -2.04 9.04
C HIS A 208 -31.48 -1.36 7.81
N GLU A 209 -32.11 -2.15 6.94
CA GLU A 209 -32.79 -1.66 5.74
C GLU A 209 -33.79 -0.51 6.03
N LYS A 210 -34.48 -0.56 7.17
CA LYS A 210 -35.43 0.49 7.58
C LYS A 210 -34.70 1.83 7.79
N GLU A 211 -33.63 1.83 8.58
CA GLU A 211 -32.85 3.04 8.87
C GLU A 211 -32.14 3.57 7.61
N HIS A 212 -31.68 2.67 6.72
CA HIS A 212 -31.17 3.06 5.40
C HIS A 212 -32.23 3.76 4.54
N LYS A 213 -33.49 3.28 4.54
CA LYS A 213 -34.61 3.92 3.83
C LYS A 213 -34.92 5.30 4.42
N GLU A 214 -35.05 5.40 5.73
CA GLU A 214 -35.32 6.68 6.42
C GLU A 214 -34.21 7.71 6.12
N LEU A 215 -32.94 7.29 6.15
CA LEU A 215 -31.81 8.14 5.78
C LEU A 215 -31.88 8.59 4.32
N ALA A 216 -32.17 7.68 3.37
CA ALA A 216 -32.29 8.03 1.96
C ALA A 216 -33.44 9.02 1.71
N GLU A 217 -34.61 8.79 2.31
CA GLU A 217 -35.76 9.70 2.24
C GLU A 217 -35.38 11.09 2.75
N ARG A 218 -34.68 11.18 3.88
CA ARG A 218 -34.23 12.44 4.46
C ARG A 218 -33.25 13.18 3.56
N LEU A 219 -32.32 12.48 2.92
CA LEU A 219 -31.37 13.08 1.97
C LEU A 219 -32.05 13.58 0.70
N ILE A 220 -33.09 12.89 0.22
CA ILE A 220 -33.92 13.34 -0.91
C ILE A 220 -34.70 14.61 -0.56
N GLU A 221 -35.17 14.76 0.68
CA GLU A 221 -35.78 16.01 1.15
C GLU A 221 -34.79 17.17 1.21
N LEU A 222 -33.55 16.90 1.61
CA LEU A 222 -32.47 17.89 1.66
C LEU A 222 -32.01 18.30 0.26
N ASP A 223 -31.98 17.35 -0.69
CA ASP A 223 -31.71 17.61 -2.11
C ASP A 223 -32.68 18.65 -2.69
N LYS A 224 -33.98 18.52 -2.40
CA LYS A 224 -35.02 19.50 -2.80
C LYS A 224 -34.79 20.91 -2.24
N LYS A 225 -33.99 21.05 -1.19
CA LYS A 225 -33.61 22.33 -0.57
C LYS A 225 -32.25 22.85 -1.05
N GLY A 226 -31.67 22.23 -2.08
CA GLY A 226 -30.36 22.62 -2.61
C GLY A 226 -29.18 22.28 -1.71
N VAL A 227 -29.37 21.42 -0.70
CA VAL A 227 -28.30 20.97 0.20
C VAL A 227 -27.46 19.92 -0.53
N LYS A 228 -26.14 20.10 -0.52
CA LYS A 228 -25.22 19.13 -1.11
C LYS A 228 -24.87 18.05 -0.10
N TRP A 229 -24.76 16.81 -0.54
CA TRP A 229 -24.35 15.71 0.31
C TRP A 229 -23.53 14.64 -0.41
N ILE A 230 -22.73 13.92 0.35
CA ILE A 230 -22.03 12.69 -0.07
C ILE A 230 -22.43 11.58 0.88
N VAL A 231 -22.80 10.42 0.35
CA VAL A 231 -22.97 9.17 1.11
C VAL A 231 -21.86 8.19 0.73
N THR A 232 -21.26 7.53 1.72
CA THR A 232 -20.33 6.42 1.49
C THR A 232 -20.95 5.09 1.94
N ASN A 233 -20.97 4.08 1.08
CA ASN A 233 -21.45 2.73 1.43
C ASN A 233 -20.83 1.64 0.54
N HIS A 234 -21.22 0.38 0.76
CA HIS A 234 -21.00 -0.69 -0.21
C HIS A 234 -21.92 -0.57 -1.42
N ASN A 235 -21.42 -1.01 -2.59
CA ASN A 235 -22.23 -1.06 -3.81
C ASN A 235 -23.18 -2.27 -3.81
N THR A 236 -24.21 -2.25 -2.96
CA THR A 236 -25.22 -3.32 -2.87
C THR A 236 -26.47 -2.99 -3.69
N LYS A 237 -27.28 -4.00 -3.99
CA LYS A 237 -28.58 -3.80 -4.67
C LYS A 237 -29.51 -2.87 -3.89
N LEU A 238 -29.51 -2.94 -2.55
CA LEU A 238 -30.31 -2.06 -1.72
C LEU A 238 -29.85 -0.62 -1.89
N ILE A 239 -28.55 -0.34 -1.72
CA ILE A 239 -27.98 1.00 -1.86
C ILE A 239 -28.21 1.56 -3.27
N GLN A 240 -28.02 0.75 -4.32
CA GLN A 240 -28.37 1.14 -5.70
C GLN A 240 -29.84 1.51 -5.84
N SER A 241 -30.75 0.75 -5.23
CA SER A 241 -32.19 1.03 -5.32
C SER A 241 -32.60 2.31 -4.58
N LEU A 242 -31.97 2.61 -3.44
CA LEU A 242 -32.29 3.79 -2.62
C LEU A 242 -31.82 5.10 -3.24
N TYR A 243 -30.73 5.06 -4.01
CA TYR A 243 -30.08 6.25 -4.55
C TYR A 243 -30.00 6.26 -6.09
N ASN A 244 -30.84 5.48 -6.78
CA ASN A 244 -30.79 5.26 -8.24
C ASN A 244 -30.83 6.54 -9.11
N GLN A 245 -31.35 7.65 -8.57
CA GLN A 245 -31.46 8.95 -9.21
C GLN A 245 -30.20 9.82 -9.09
N PHE A 246 -29.17 9.34 -8.38
CA PHE A 246 -27.95 10.06 -8.07
C PHE A 246 -26.72 9.40 -8.71
N ASP A 247 -25.60 10.12 -8.73
CA ASP A 247 -24.37 9.63 -9.35
C ASP A 247 -23.57 8.76 -8.37
N PHE A 248 -23.08 7.63 -8.87
CA PHE A 248 -22.23 6.69 -8.14
C PHE A 248 -20.79 6.81 -8.61
N TYR A 249 -19.87 6.96 -7.66
CA TYR A 249 -18.43 6.97 -7.90
C TYR A 249 -17.79 5.82 -7.13
N GLU A 250 -17.31 4.81 -7.84
CA GLU A 250 -16.76 3.59 -7.25
C GLU A 250 -15.28 3.70 -6.91
N ILE A 251 -14.91 3.20 -5.74
CA ILE A 251 -13.52 3.01 -5.32
C ILE A 251 -13.33 1.58 -4.83
N PRO A 252 -12.40 0.81 -5.40
CA PRO A 252 -12.09 -0.52 -4.89
C PRO A 252 -11.37 -0.44 -3.54
N VAL A 253 -11.79 -1.28 -2.60
CA VAL A 253 -11.21 -1.36 -1.27
C VAL A 253 -10.62 -2.74 -1.02
N ASN A 254 -9.31 -2.77 -0.76
CA ASN A 254 -8.61 -4.00 -0.39
C ASN A 254 -8.95 -4.37 1.05
N ARG A 255 -9.81 -5.37 1.25
CA ARG A 255 -10.00 -6.00 2.56
C ARG A 255 -8.89 -7.02 2.82
N PHE A 256 -7.83 -6.60 3.49
CA PHE A 256 -6.74 -7.49 3.94
C PHE A 256 -7.15 -8.46 5.07
N ILE A 257 -8.42 -8.49 5.48
CA ILE A 257 -8.91 -9.24 6.63
C ILE A 257 -9.81 -10.38 6.13
N ASN A 258 -9.22 -11.38 5.48
CA ASN A 258 -9.86 -12.67 5.32
C ASN A 258 -8.82 -13.80 5.47
N SER A 259 -9.10 -14.74 6.37
CA SER A 259 -8.19 -15.84 6.72
C SER A 259 -7.98 -16.83 5.57
N ASP A 260 -8.91 -16.87 4.62
CA ASP A 260 -8.88 -17.72 3.44
C ASP A 260 -8.22 -17.01 2.23
N ALA A 261 -7.11 -17.54 1.75
CA ALA A 261 -6.29 -16.94 0.68
C ALA A 261 -7.00 -16.89 -0.68
N GLN A 262 -7.93 -17.81 -0.95
CA GLN A 262 -8.68 -17.86 -2.23
C GLN A 262 -9.83 -16.85 -2.29
N LYS A 263 -10.30 -16.35 -1.14
CA LYS A 263 -11.38 -15.34 -1.05
C LYS A 263 -10.86 -13.90 -0.93
N ARG A 264 -9.54 -13.69 -0.94
CA ARG A 264 -8.91 -12.36 -0.92
C ARG A 264 -8.99 -11.62 -2.25
N SER A 265 -9.49 -12.27 -3.32
CA SER A 265 -9.53 -11.73 -4.68
C SER A 265 -10.71 -10.80 -4.97
N ASN A 266 -11.72 -10.72 -4.10
CA ASN A 266 -12.85 -9.82 -4.34
C ASN A 266 -12.62 -8.51 -3.58
N ALA A 267 -12.05 -7.52 -4.27
CA ALA A 267 -12.20 -6.13 -3.86
C ALA A 267 -13.70 -5.85 -3.73
N THR A 268 -14.17 -5.53 -2.54
CA THR A 268 -15.49 -4.91 -2.40
C THR A 268 -15.35 -3.46 -2.85
N ASN A 269 -16.19 -3.03 -3.78
CA ASN A 269 -16.24 -1.62 -4.17
C ASN A 269 -17.03 -0.85 -3.10
N GLU A 270 -16.41 0.21 -2.59
CA GLU A 270 -17.14 1.26 -1.90
C GLU A 270 -17.64 2.27 -2.94
N VAL A 271 -18.82 2.83 -2.71
CA VAL A 271 -19.42 3.86 -3.55
C VAL A 271 -19.49 5.16 -2.79
N LEU A 272 -19.15 6.25 -3.47
CA LEU A 272 -19.49 7.62 -3.08
C LEU A 272 -20.67 8.05 -3.93
N ILE A 273 -21.78 8.37 -3.27
CA ILE A 273 -23.03 8.75 -3.92
C ILE A 273 -23.25 10.24 -3.69
N LEU A 274 -23.47 10.98 -4.77
CA LEU A 274 -23.54 12.43 -4.78
C LEU A 274 -24.85 12.94 -5.39
N ASN A 275 -25.45 13.97 -4.78
CA ASN A 275 -26.60 14.68 -5.36
C ASN A 275 -26.22 15.91 -6.19
N TYR A 276 -24.93 16.11 -6.46
CA TYR A 276 -24.44 17.21 -7.29
C TYR A 276 -23.37 16.70 -8.24
N LYS A 277 -23.22 17.37 -9.38
CA LYS A 277 -22.19 17.06 -10.36
C LYS A 277 -20.84 17.63 -9.90
N PRO A 278 -19.80 16.81 -9.68
CA PRO A 278 -18.46 17.30 -9.40
C PRO A 278 -17.90 18.07 -10.59
N THR A 279 -17.04 19.04 -10.31
CA THR A 279 -16.31 19.76 -11.36
C THR A 279 -15.30 18.83 -12.05
N LYS A 280 -14.91 19.16 -13.30
CA LYS A 280 -13.83 18.44 -14.02
C LYS A 280 -12.54 18.31 -13.19
N ARG A 281 -12.23 19.30 -12.36
CA ARG A 281 -11.08 19.26 -11.46
C ARG A 281 -11.25 18.21 -10.37
N GLN A 282 -12.40 18.16 -9.72
CA GLN A 282 -12.69 17.19 -8.66
C GLN A 282 -12.65 15.76 -9.19
N LEU A 283 -13.23 15.50 -10.37
CA LEU A 283 -13.16 14.19 -11.02
C LEU A 283 -11.71 13.77 -11.30
N LYS A 284 -10.87 14.67 -11.82
CA LYS A 284 -9.44 14.38 -12.03
C LYS A 284 -8.69 14.03 -10.74
N GLU A 285 -9.00 14.73 -9.65
CA GLU A 285 -8.40 14.45 -8.34
C GLU A 285 -8.90 13.12 -7.75
N PHE A 286 -10.17 12.78 -7.98
CA PHE A 286 -10.77 11.49 -7.62
C PHE A 286 -10.12 10.33 -8.37
N GLU A 287 -10.02 10.42 -9.71
CA GLU A 287 -9.35 9.40 -10.53
C GLU A 287 -7.88 9.22 -10.14
N ARG A 288 -7.21 10.31 -9.79
CA ARG A 288 -5.85 10.24 -9.26
C ARG A 288 -5.79 9.46 -7.94
N ALA A 289 -6.71 9.72 -7.02
CA ALA A 289 -6.79 8.99 -5.76
C ALA A 289 -7.09 7.49 -6.00
N LYS A 290 -8.02 7.19 -6.92
CA LYS A 290 -8.36 5.83 -7.36
C LYS A 290 -7.12 5.11 -7.92
N PHE A 291 -6.38 5.77 -8.80
CA PHE A 291 -5.13 5.25 -9.38
C PHE A 291 -4.12 4.81 -8.30
N TYR A 292 -3.81 5.68 -7.33
CA TYR A 292 -2.81 5.36 -6.30
C TYR A 292 -3.29 4.29 -5.31
N LYS A 293 -4.61 4.17 -5.15
CA LYS A 293 -5.24 3.17 -4.29
C LYS A 293 -5.10 1.75 -4.86
N GLN A 294 -5.23 1.62 -6.17
CA GLN A 294 -5.22 0.35 -6.91
C GLN A 294 -3.82 -0.20 -7.23
N LEU A 295 -2.75 0.56 -6.93
CA LEU A 295 -1.38 0.12 -7.23
C LEU A 295 -1.06 -1.25 -6.64
N LYS A 296 -0.53 -2.14 -7.49
CA LYS A 296 -0.15 -3.49 -7.09
C LYS A 296 1.08 -3.47 -6.19
N PRO A 297 1.15 -4.36 -5.18
CA PRO A 297 2.23 -4.39 -4.21
C PRO A 297 3.57 -4.84 -4.80
N THR A 298 3.55 -5.72 -5.80
CA THR A 298 4.75 -6.23 -6.46
C THR A 298 4.42 -6.89 -7.78
N SER A 299 5.41 -6.92 -8.68
CA SER A 299 5.39 -7.73 -9.90
C SER A 299 6.12 -9.08 -9.72
N PHE A 300 6.72 -9.34 -8.56
CA PHE A 300 7.49 -10.56 -8.35
C PHE A 300 6.58 -11.77 -8.24
N VAL A 301 6.79 -12.75 -9.12
CA VAL A 301 6.13 -14.05 -9.07
C VAL A 301 7.03 -15.02 -8.33
N LEU A 302 6.51 -15.72 -7.31
CA LEU A 302 7.34 -16.57 -6.43
C LEU A 302 8.16 -17.62 -7.20
N LYS A 303 7.58 -18.23 -8.25
CA LYS A 303 8.27 -19.21 -9.12
C LYS A 303 9.45 -18.63 -9.89
N GLU A 304 9.49 -17.30 -10.06
CA GLU A 304 10.55 -16.59 -10.79
C GLU A 304 11.68 -16.12 -9.86
N TYR A 305 11.58 -16.36 -8.54
CA TYR A 305 12.66 -16.02 -7.61
C TYR A 305 13.91 -16.87 -7.83
N VAL A 306 13.75 -18.09 -8.34
CA VAL A 306 14.84 -19.01 -8.67
C VAL A 306 14.51 -19.70 -9.98
N LYS A 307 15.38 -19.54 -10.99
CA LYS A 307 15.28 -20.29 -12.26
C LYS A 307 16.02 -21.61 -12.14
N TRP A 308 15.33 -22.63 -11.64
CA TRP A 308 15.93 -23.95 -11.43
C TRP A 308 16.57 -24.54 -12.70
N GLU A 309 15.94 -24.38 -13.86
CA GLU A 309 16.45 -24.90 -15.14
C GLU A 309 17.79 -24.25 -15.52
N LYS A 310 17.84 -22.91 -15.60
CA LYS A 310 19.07 -22.16 -15.90
C LYS A 310 20.17 -22.45 -14.87
N LEU A 311 19.80 -22.59 -13.61
CA LEU A 311 20.75 -22.90 -12.56
C LEU A 311 21.38 -24.28 -12.78
N GLN A 312 20.56 -25.29 -13.08
CA GLN A 312 21.05 -26.63 -13.38
C GLN A 312 21.96 -26.65 -14.62
N GLU A 313 21.64 -25.87 -15.65
CA GLU A 313 22.52 -25.70 -16.82
C GLU A 313 23.88 -25.09 -16.44
N ASN A 314 23.88 -23.99 -15.69
CA ASN A 314 25.12 -23.34 -15.22
C ASN A 314 25.99 -24.28 -14.38
N VAL A 315 25.38 -25.05 -13.47
CA VAL A 315 26.13 -25.97 -12.59
C VAL A 315 26.66 -27.16 -13.39
N ARG A 316 25.88 -27.68 -14.35
CA ARG A 316 26.32 -28.76 -15.25
C ARG A 316 27.53 -28.37 -16.10
N GLU A 317 27.64 -27.10 -16.51
CA GLU A 317 28.81 -26.59 -17.25
C GLU A 317 30.13 -26.83 -16.51
N TYR A 318 30.11 -26.80 -15.17
CA TYR A 318 31.30 -26.90 -14.32
C TYR A 318 31.36 -28.19 -13.49
N GLU A 319 30.49 -29.17 -13.76
CA GLU A 319 30.33 -30.36 -12.92
C GLU A 319 31.63 -31.15 -12.74
N LEU A 320 32.45 -31.25 -13.78
CA LEU A 320 33.74 -31.94 -13.72
C LEU A 320 34.72 -31.22 -12.78
N GLN A 321 34.92 -29.91 -12.98
CA GLN A 321 35.81 -29.09 -12.15
C GLN A 321 35.35 -29.05 -10.69
N LEU A 322 34.04 -28.99 -10.44
CA LEU A 322 33.47 -29.01 -9.09
C LEU A 322 33.72 -30.35 -8.38
N ASN A 323 33.60 -31.46 -9.10
CA ASN A 323 33.92 -32.78 -8.58
C ASN A 323 35.41 -32.94 -8.29
N ASP A 324 36.28 -32.37 -9.13
CA ASP A 324 37.72 -32.35 -8.91
C ASP A 324 38.09 -31.55 -7.65
N LEU A 325 37.49 -30.36 -7.46
CA LEU A 325 37.75 -29.50 -6.30
C LEU A 325 37.24 -30.09 -4.97
N ASN A 326 36.29 -31.03 -4.97
CA ASN A 326 35.91 -31.76 -3.75
C ASN A 326 37.09 -32.50 -3.10
N VAL A 327 38.15 -32.83 -3.86
CA VAL A 327 39.36 -33.46 -3.32
C VAL A 327 40.07 -32.56 -2.30
N LEU A 328 39.90 -31.23 -2.40
CA LEU A 328 40.55 -30.26 -1.50
C LEU A 328 39.94 -30.20 -0.10
N MET A 329 38.79 -30.86 0.13
CA MET A 329 38.19 -30.94 1.45
C MET A 329 39.17 -31.61 2.42
N ALA A 330 39.57 -30.92 3.49
CA ALA A 330 40.67 -31.34 4.36
C ALA A 330 40.38 -31.02 5.84
N SER A 331 41.04 -31.72 6.76
CA SER A 331 40.87 -31.54 8.20
C SER A 331 41.89 -30.56 8.78
N ASP A 332 43.03 -30.38 8.10
CA ASP A 332 44.12 -29.48 8.49
C ASP A 332 44.88 -28.92 7.28
N GLU A 333 45.78 -27.97 7.54
CA GLU A 333 46.52 -27.23 6.51
C GLU A 333 47.53 -28.11 5.75
N PHE A 334 48.11 -29.11 6.42
CA PHE A 334 49.07 -30.01 5.81
C PHE A 334 48.37 -30.90 4.78
N GLU A 335 47.24 -31.51 5.19
CA GLU A 335 46.40 -32.32 4.33
C GLU A 335 45.87 -31.52 3.12
N PHE A 336 45.42 -30.27 3.36
CA PHE A 336 44.97 -29.38 2.29
C PHE A 336 46.08 -29.12 1.27
N LYS A 337 47.29 -28.79 1.73
CA LYS A 337 48.43 -28.48 0.85
C LYS A 337 48.85 -29.69 0.01
N GLU A 338 48.88 -30.89 0.61
CA GLU A 338 49.18 -32.13 -0.14
C GLU A 338 48.13 -32.39 -1.22
N LYS A 339 46.84 -32.27 -0.88
CA LYS A 339 45.72 -32.43 -1.81
C LYS A 339 45.75 -31.41 -2.93
N PHE A 340 46.08 -30.15 -2.61
CA PHE A 340 46.22 -29.06 -3.57
C PHE A 340 47.34 -29.33 -4.58
N GLU A 341 48.55 -29.66 -4.13
CA GLU A 341 49.70 -29.94 -5.00
C GLU A 341 49.41 -31.12 -5.94
N ARG A 342 48.77 -32.17 -5.40
CA ARG A 342 48.34 -33.33 -6.20
C ARG A 342 47.28 -32.95 -7.24
N LEU A 343 46.25 -32.19 -6.87
CA LEU A 343 45.20 -31.81 -7.80
C LEU A 343 45.72 -30.85 -8.88
N TYR A 344 46.52 -29.86 -8.51
CA TYR A 344 47.08 -28.89 -9.44
C TYR A 344 48.00 -29.54 -10.48
N SER A 345 48.86 -30.47 -10.06
CA SER A 345 49.75 -31.19 -10.99
C SER A 345 49.01 -32.10 -11.98
N GLN A 346 47.81 -32.55 -11.64
CA GLN A 346 47.03 -33.47 -12.47
C GLN A 346 45.96 -32.76 -13.33
N ARG A 347 45.35 -31.69 -12.80
CA ARG A 347 44.16 -31.01 -13.36
C ARG A 347 44.11 -29.52 -13.00
N ALA A 348 45.12 -28.75 -13.37
CA ALA A 348 45.20 -27.31 -13.09
C ALA A 348 43.99 -26.51 -13.61
N GLU A 349 43.38 -26.95 -14.71
CA GLU A 349 42.16 -26.37 -15.28
C GLU A 349 40.96 -26.41 -14.34
N SER A 350 40.92 -27.32 -13.35
CA SER A 350 39.84 -27.39 -12.35
C SER A 350 39.72 -26.13 -11.52
N PHE A 351 40.80 -25.35 -11.43
CA PHE A 351 40.83 -24.11 -10.67
C PHE A 351 40.30 -22.92 -11.49
N ASP A 352 40.05 -23.04 -12.80
CA ASP A 352 39.57 -21.91 -13.62
C ASP A 352 38.22 -21.32 -13.13
N ILE A 353 37.44 -22.10 -12.38
CA ILE A 353 36.16 -21.71 -11.77
C ILE A 353 36.26 -21.10 -10.37
N LEU A 354 37.43 -21.01 -9.73
CA LEU A 354 37.56 -20.44 -8.38
C LEU A 354 36.94 -19.03 -8.22
N PRO A 355 37.01 -18.12 -9.21
CA PRO A 355 36.26 -16.85 -9.17
C PRO A 355 34.78 -16.99 -8.80
N LEU A 356 34.12 -18.07 -9.24
CA LEU A 356 32.70 -18.31 -8.99
C LEU A 356 32.41 -18.48 -7.49
N PHE A 357 33.37 -19.01 -6.73
CA PHE A 357 33.25 -19.32 -5.31
C PHE A 357 33.15 -18.08 -4.42
N ILE A 358 33.52 -16.92 -4.97
CA ILE A 358 33.36 -15.59 -4.35
C ILE A 358 32.30 -14.75 -5.07
N SER A 359 31.33 -15.39 -5.74
CA SER A 359 30.24 -14.75 -6.45
C SER A 359 30.67 -13.89 -7.65
N SER A 360 31.78 -14.24 -8.33
CA SER A 360 32.23 -13.56 -9.55
C SER A 360 32.15 -14.48 -10.77
N ARG A 361 31.43 -14.07 -11.81
CA ARG A 361 31.40 -14.78 -13.10
C ARG A 361 32.60 -14.43 -14.01
N ASN A 362 33.41 -13.44 -13.63
CA ASN A 362 34.58 -13.06 -14.40
C ASN A 362 35.72 -14.03 -14.11
N LYS A 363 36.22 -14.71 -15.15
CA LYS A 363 37.40 -15.60 -15.03
C LYS A 363 38.68 -14.87 -14.65
N GLN A 364 38.74 -13.56 -14.89
CA GLN A 364 39.84 -12.70 -14.46
C GLN A 364 39.39 -11.84 -13.28
N ILE A 365 40.12 -11.94 -12.18
CA ILE A 365 39.93 -11.12 -10.99
C ILE A 365 41.23 -10.41 -10.69
N GLU A 366 41.16 -9.09 -10.53
CA GLU A 366 42.24 -8.28 -9.98
C GLU A 366 41.88 -7.94 -8.53
N TYR A 367 42.82 -8.11 -7.62
CA TYR A 367 42.60 -7.92 -6.20
C TYR A 367 43.84 -7.33 -5.53
N TRP A 368 43.62 -6.62 -4.42
CA TRP A 368 44.70 -6.19 -3.55
C TRP A 368 45.01 -7.29 -2.57
N SER A 369 46.24 -7.78 -2.57
CA SER A 369 46.68 -8.80 -1.64
C SER A 369 47.02 -8.21 -0.27
N SER A 370 47.03 -9.09 0.73
CA SER A 370 47.33 -8.78 2.13
C SER A 370 48.75 -8.24 2.36
N ASP A 371 49.66 -8.46 1.42
CA ASP A 371 51.01 -7.88 1.38
C ASP A 371 51.04 -6.44 0.82
N GLY A 372 49.91 -5.92 0.35
CA GLY A 372 49.78 -4.56 -0.17
C GLY A 372 50.11 -4.40 -1.65
N GLU A 373 50.09 -5.47 -2.44
CA GLU A 373 50.30 -5.42 -3.89
C GLU A 373 49.00 -5.69 -4.69
N ALA A 374 48.94 -5.19 -5.93
CA ALA A 374 47.86 -5.53 -6.84
C ALA A 374 48.19 -6.84 -7.57
N LYS A 375 47.42 -7.89 -7.32
CA LYS A 375 47.55 -9.21 -7.94
C LYS A 375 46.42 -9.50 -8.91
N LYS A 376 46.66 -10.47 -9.79
CA LYS A 376 45.68 -10.98 -10.75
C LYS A 376 45.55 -12.48 -10.61
N TYR A 377 44.32 -12.95 -10.48
CA TYR A 377 44.01 -14.37 -10.49
C TYR A 377 44.27 -14.98 -11.87
N GLY A 378 44.99 -16.11 -11.87
CA GLY A 378 45.22 -16.96 -13.02
C GLY A 378 45.35 -18.42 -12.56
N PHE A 379 44.70 -19.34 -13.28
CA PHE A 379 44.76 -20.77 -12.99
C PHE A 379 46.01 -21.44 -13.60
N ASP A 380 46.75 -20.71 -14.43
CA ASP A 380 47.96 -21.15 -15.14
C ASP A 380 49.20 -21.21 -14.25
N LYS A 381 49.19 -20.50 -13.11
CA LYS A 381 50.29 -20.48 -12.14
C LYS A 381 49.82 -21.00 -10.79
N LYS A 382 50.61 -21.88 -10.18
CA LYS A 382 50.25 -22.56 -8.94
C LYS A 382 50.16 -21.57 -7.78
N GLU A 383 51.11 -20.64 -7.73
CA GLU A 383 51.24 -19.64 -6.67
C GLU A 383 50.01 -18.73 -6.64
N THR A 384 49.53 -18.29 -7.81
CA THR A 384 48.34 -17.41 -7.89
C THR A 384 47.06 -18.12 -7.50
N VAL A 385 46.93 -19.43 -7.78
CA VAL A 385 45.80 -20.24 -7.32
C VAL A 385 45.84 -20.43 -5.81
N PHE A 386 47.01 -20.78 -5.26
CA PHE A 386 47.16 -20.99 -3.83
C PHE A 386 46.92 -19.70 -3.03
N ASP A 387 47.53 -18.59 -3.46
CA ASP A 387 47.32 -17.26 -2.87
C ASP A 387 45.83 -16.90 -2.91
N PHE A 388 45.15 -17.09 -4.04
CA PHE A 388 43.71 -16.81 -4.12
C PHE A 388 42.89 -17.63 -3.12
N LEU A 389 43.16 -18.94 -2.97
CA LEU A 389 42.45 -19.80 -2.02
C LEU A 389 42.61 -19.34 -0.56
N VAL A 390 43.79 -18.85 -0.20
CA VAL A 390 44.11 -18.34 1.15
C VAL A 390 43.52 -16.95 1.35
N GLU A 391 43.82 -16.02 0.44
CA GLU A 391 43.47 -14.60 0.59
C GLU A 391 41.97 -14.34 0.45
N SER A 392 41.25 -15.17 -0.33
CA SER A 392 39.78 -15.14 -0.36
C SER A 392 39.13 -15.77 0.88
N GLY A 393 39.90 -16.49 1.70
CA GLY A 393 39.42 -17.26 2.84
C GLY A 393 38.69 -18.57 2.49
N LEU A 394 38.71 -18.99 1.21
CA LEU A 394 38.07 -20.24 0.77
C LEU A 394 38.73 -21.46 1.40
N ARG A 395 40.06 -21.46 1.55
CA ARG A 395 40.80 -22.56 2.20
C ARG A 395 40.25 -22.82 3.60
N GLU A 396 40.22 -21.80 4.45
CA GLU A 396 39.85 -21.92 5.86
C GLU A 396 38.34 -22.13 6.04
N ASN A 397 37.52 -21.43 5.26
CA ASN A 397 36.09 -21.33 5.52
C ASN A 397 35.23 -22.32 4.70
N LEU A 398 35.72 -22.80 3.56
CA LEU A 398 35.01 -23.75 2.72
C LEU A 398 35.65 -25.13 2.76
N PHE A 399 36.94 -25.23 2.40
CA PHE A 399 37.59 -26.53 2.19
C PHE A 399 38.08 -27.18 3.48
N MET A 400 38.51 -26.41 4.47
CA MET A 400 38.97 -26.91 5.76
C MET A 400 37.91 -26.83 6.87
N ASN A 401 36.76 -26.21 6.58
CA ASN A 401 35.67 -26.10 7.53
C ASN A 401 34.76 -27.32 7.39
N ASN A 402 34.83 -28.24 8.35
CA ASN A 402 34.05 -29.50 8.41
C ASN A 402 32.51 -29.35 8.33
N ARG A 403 31.99 -28.12 8.17
CA ARG A 403 30.57 -27.81 7.94
C ARG A 403 30.11 -28.11 6.52
N TYR A 404 30.95 -27.89 5.51
CA TYR A 404 30.61 -28.17 4.11
C TYR A 404 31.18 -29.52 3.72
N LYS A 405 30.39 -30.34 3.03
CA LYS A 405 30.81 -31.71 2.63
C LYS A 405 30.88 -31.88 1.12
N ASN A 406 30.34 -30.91 0.38
CA ASN A 406 30.25 -30.95 -1.06
C ASN A 406 30.30 -29.52 -1.61
N VAL A 407 31.32 -29.27 -2.41
CA VAL A 407 31.56 -28.00 -3.09
C VAL A 407 30.46 -27.71 -4.13
N LEU A 408 29.85 -28.75 -4.70
CA LEU A 408 28.71 -28.64 -5.59
C LEU A 408 27.52 -27.95 -4.89
N ASP A 409 27.21 -28.35 -3.66
CA ASP A 409 26.09 -27.79 -2.89
C ASP A 409 26.35 -26.32 -2.52
N TYR A 410 27.61 -25.96 -2.25
CA TYR A 410 28.01 -24.57 -2.02
C TYR A 410 27.78 -23.72 -3.28
N ILE A 411 28.21 -24.20 -4.44
CA ILE A 411 28.07 -23.48 -5.72
C ILE A 411 26.60 -23.39 -6.16
N LEU A 412 25.81 -24.44 -5.95
CA LEU A 412 24.36 -24.41 -6.09
C LEU A 412 23.74 -23.29 -5.24
N GLY A 413 24.12 -23.17 -3.97
CA GLY A 413 23.68 -22.09 -3.09
C GLY A 413 24.11 -20.69 -3.57
N LEU A 414 25.35 -20.55 -4.06
CA LEU A 414 25.84 -19.30 -4.64
C LEU A 414 25.09 -18.91 -5.92
N GLU A 415 24.84 -19.86 -6.82
CA GLU A 415 24.07 -19.63 -8.05
C GLU A 415 22.63 -19.20 -7.77
N VAL A 416 21.99 -19.76 -6.73
CA VAL A 416 20.69 -19.25 -6.24
C VAL A 416 20.82 -17.78 -5.82
N GLY A 417 21.86 -17.43 -5.07
CA GLY A 417 22.15 -16.04 -4.67
C GLY A 417 22.38 -15.10 -5.87
N LEU A 418 23.23 -15.50 -6.82
CA LEU A 418 23.56 -14.73 -8.02
C LEU A 418 22.35 -14.53 -8.93
N SER A 419 21.55 -15.58 -9.17
CA SER A 419 20.32 -15.49 -9.97
C SER A 419 19.29 -14.53 -9.38
N SER A 420 19.31 -14.34 -8.06
CA SER A 420 18.42 -13.42 -7.36
C SER A 420 18.74 -11.93 -7.67
N ASN A 421 19.93 -11.61 -8.18
CA ASN A 421 20.29 -10.26 -8.61
C ASN A 421 19.73 -9.90 -10.00
N ASP A 422 19.40 -10.90 -10.84
CA ASP A 422 18.79 -10.70 -12.15
C ASP A 422 17.31 -10.21 -12.07
N LYS A 423 16.75 -10.13 -10.84
CA LYS A 423 15.36 -9.74 -10.53
C LYS A 423 14.85 -8.47 -11.23
N LYS A 424 15.76 -7.54 -11.57
CA LYS A 424 15.42 -6.26 -12.20
C LYS A 424 14.80 -6.42 -13.60
N ASN A 425 15.19 -7.44 -14.35
CA ASN A 425 14.71 -7.64 -15.72
C ASN A 425 13.30 -8.28 -15.77
N TYR A 426 12.92 -9.04 -14.74
CA TYR A 426 11.63 -9.73 -14.66
C TYR A 426 10.44 -8.78 -14.52
N THR A 427 10.68 -7.63 -13.89
CA THR A 427 9.62 -6.65 -13.65
C THR A 427 9.03 -6.13 -14.96
N GLY A 428 9.88 -5.88 -15.97
CA GLY A 428 9.43 -5.43 -17.29
C GLY A 428 8.69 -6.53 -18.05
N THR A 429 9.26 -7.74 -18.12
CA THR A 429 8.62 -8.89 -18.77
C THR A 429 7.26 -9.22 -18.17
N TRP A 430 7.16 -9.20 -16.83
CA TRP A 430 5.90 -9.43 -16.15
C TRP A 430 4.84 -8.40 -16.56
N MET A 431 5.19 -7.11 -16.55
CA MET A 431 4.27 -6.03 -16.92
C MET A 431 3.80 -6.18 -18.37
N MET A 432 4.73 -6.42 -19.31
CA MET A 432 4.38 -6.67 -20.71
C MET A 432 3.43 -7.86 -20.87
N ASN A 433 3.65 -8.95 -20.12
CA ASN A 433 2.77 -10.11 -20.17
C ASN A 433 1.36 -9.79 -19.62
N GLN A 434 1.24 -9.00 -18.56
CA GLN A 434 -0.07 -8.57 -18.05
C GLN A 434 -0.82 -7.74 -19.10
N ILE A 435 -0.16 -6.77 -19.72
CA ILE A 435 -0.77 -5.92 -20.76
C ILE A 435 -1.18 -6.74 -21.98
N ALA A 436 -0.30 -7.65 -22.43
CA ALA A 436 -0.62 -8.55 -23.53
C ALA A 436 -1.84 -9.43 -23.24
N ASN A 437 -2.03 -9.87 -21.99
CA ASN A 437 -3.21 -10.64 -21.60
C ASN A 437 -4.47 -9.78 -21.58
N LEU A 438 -4.40 -8.58 -20.99
CA LEU A 438 -5.54 -7.65 -20.96
C LEU A 438 -6.01 -7.27 -22.37
N LEU A 439 -5.09 -6.99 -23.29
CA LEU A 439 -5.43 -6.72 -24.69
C LEU A 439 -6.12 -7.93 -25.35
N LYS A 440 -5.63 -9.16 -25.10
CA LYS A 440 -6.26 -10.39 -25.63
C LYS A 440 -7.63 -10.66 -25.03
N GLU A 441 -7.79 -10.45 -23.73
CA GLU A 441 -9.05 -10.67 -23.01
C GLU A 441 -10.16 -9.71 -23.48
N ASN A 442 -9.77 -8.55 -24.02
CA ASN A 442 -10.67 -7.57 -24.63
C ASN A 442 -10.68 -7.65 -26.18
N ASP A 443 -10.25 -8.78 -26.77
CA ASP A 443 -10.26 -9.05 -28.22
C ASP A 443 -9.49 -8.02 -29.08
N ILE A 444 -8.47 -7.37 -28.54
CA ILE A 444 -7.63 -6.39 -29.25
C ILE A 444 -6.40 -7.07 -29.84
N THR A 445 -6.25 -6.95 -31.17
CA THR A 445 -5.05 -7.39 -31.89
C THR A 445 -3.97 -6.32 -31.80
N PHE A 446 -2.76 -6.71 -31.40
CA PHE A 446 -1.65 -5.79 -31.18
C PHE A 446 -0.32 -6.31 -31.74
N ARG A 447 0.62 -5.39 -31.93
CA ARG A 447 2.03 -5.65 -32.23
C ARG A 447 2.88 -5.32 -31.02
N LYS A 448 3.97 -6.07 -30.79
CA LYS A 448 4.95 -5.82 -29.72
C LYS A 448 6.23 -5.20 -30.27
N GLU A 449 6.90 -4.41 -29.45
CA GLU A 449 8.25 -3.87 -29.73
C GLU A 449 8.33 -3.18 -31.11
N VAL A 450 7.35 -2.31 -31.41
CA VAL A 450 7.23 -1.65 -32.72
C VAL A 450 8.15 -0.43 -32.80
N PRO A 451 9.11 -0.38 -33.74
CA PRO A 451 9.99 0.78 -33.91
C PRO A 451 9.22 2.08 -34.10
N TYR A 452 9.64 3.16 -33.43
CA TYR A 452 8.96 4.46 -33.55
C TYR A 452 8.90 4.95 -35.00
N LYS A 453 9.96 4.71 -35.78
CA LYS A 453 10.07 5.06 -37.20
C LYS A 453 9.01 4.42 -38.12
N GLU A 454 8.34 3.36 -37.66
CA GLU A 454 7.24 2.75 -38.42
C GLU A 454 5.92 3.53 -38.23
N ILE A 455 5.81 4.31 -37.16
CA ILE A 455 4.59 5.03 -36.77
C ILE A 455 4.73 6.53 -37.04
N ILE A 456 5.90 7.11 -36.79
CA ILE A 456 6.18 8.54 -36.91
C ILE A 456 7.46 8.81 -37.69
N ASP A 457 7.59 10.02 -38.26
CA ASP A 457 8.83 10.48 -38.90
C ASP A 457 9.92 10.72 -37.83
N ALA A 458 10.57 9.64 -37.43
CA ALA A 458 11.43 9.57 -36.25
C ALA A 458 12.86 10.03 -36.51
N ASN A 459 13.11 10.95 -37.45
CA ASN A 459 14.46 11.44 -37.80
C ASN A 459 15.24 12.07 -36.62
N ARG A 460 14.59 12.30 -35.45
CA ARG A 460 15.19 12.83 -34.22
C ARG A 460 15.22 11.85 -33.03
N ILE A 461 14.59 10.69 -33.15
CA ILE A 461 14.46 9.74 -32.04
C ILE A 461 15.37 8.54 -32.31
N LYS A 462 16.30 8.26 -31.39
CA LYS A 462 17.18 7.06 -31.42
C LYS A 462 16.37 5.79 -31.69
N ASP A 463 16.99 4.74 -32.22
CA ASP A 463 16.40 3.39 -32.41
C ASP A 463 15.69 2.90 -31.14
N LYS A 464 14.41 3.23 -31.03
CA LYS A 464 13.51 2.93 -29.91
C LYS A 464 12.22 2.33 -30.47
N THR A 465 11.55 1.58 -29.61
CA THR A 465 10.34 0.84 -29.91
C THR A 465 9.25 1.17 -28.92
N PHE A 466 8.00 1.24 -29.36
CA PHE A 466 6.83 1.18 -28.49
C PHE A 466 6.69 -0.25 -27.99
N ASP A 467 6.35 -0.42 -26.71
CA ASP A 467 6.16 -1.76 -26.14
C ASP A 467 4.98 -2.47 -26.82
N PHE A 468 3.90 -1.73 -27.09
CA PHE A 468 2.74 -2.20 -27.83
C PHE A 468 2.20 -1.13 -28.79
N VAL A 469 1.67 -1.57 -29.92
CA VAL A 469 0.85 -0.74 -30.82
C VAL A 469 -0.38 -1.53 -31.25
N PHE A 470 -1.55 -0.91 -31.22
CA PHE A 470 -2.78 -1.48 -31.77
C PHE A 470 -3.64 -0.39 -32.41
N ASN A 471 -4.53 -0.81 -33.32
CA ASN A 471 -5.45 0.09 -34.02
C ASN A 471 -6.87 -0.23 -33.61
N LYS A 472 -7.67 0.81 -33.37
CA LYS A 472 -9.08 0.69 -33.03
C LYS A 472 -9.79 1.98 -33.46
N ASP A 473 -10.90 1.85 -34.17
CA ASP A 473 -11.73 2.97 -34.65
C ASP A 473 -10.93 4.08 -35.35
N ASP A 474 -10.07 3.68 -36.30
CA ASP A 474 -9.15 4.54 -37.07
C ASP A 474 -8.07 5.27 -36.24
N VAL A 475 -8.00 5.04 -34.92
CA VAL A 475 -6.95 5.55 -34.04
C VAL A 475 -5.86 4.50 -33.82
N THR A 476 -4.60 4.92 -33.91
CA THR A 476 -3.42 4.13 -33.57
C THR A 476 -3.00 4.43 -32.14
N TYR A 477 -3.10 3.42 -31.26
CA TYR A 477 -2.70 3.52 -29.86
C TYR A 477 -1.26 3.02 -29.68
N CYS A 478 -0.39 3.90 -29.19
CA CYS A 478 1.02 3.65 -28.94
C CYS A 478 1.31 3.57 -27.45
N LEU A 479 1.74 2.41 -26.97
CA LEU A 479 1.85 2.11 -25.54
C LEU A 479 3.30 1.98 -25.08
N GLU A 480 3.56 2.54 -23.90
CA GLU A 480 4.74 2.25 -23.08
C GLU A 480 4.30 1.69 -21.74
N VAL A 481 5.01 0.68 -21.24
CA VAL A 481 4.59 -0.08 -20.05
C VAL A 481 5.73 -0.23 -19.05
N ASN A 482 5.46 0.08 -17.78
CA ASN A 482 6.44 -0.11 -16.72
C ASN A 482 5.81 -0.60 -15.42
N PHE A 483 6.65 -1.22 -14.59
CA PHE A 483 6.28 -1.54 -13.22
C PHE A 483 7.41 -1.13 -12.27
N PHE A 484 7.05 -0.47 -11.16
CA PHE A 484 8.01 0.02 -10.18
C PHE A 484 7.76 -0.61 -8.80
N ASN A 485 8.52 -1.67 -8.49
CA ASN A 485 8.53 -2.27 -7.15
C ASN A 485 9.05 -1.29 -6.08
N THR A 486 9.97 -0.39 -6.46
CA THR A 486 10.61 0.57 -5.55
C THR A 486 10.61 1.97 -6.15
N SER A 487 10.58 2.97 -5.28
CA SER A 487 10.75 4.38 -5.66
C SER A 487 12.17 4.67 -6.14
N GLY A 488 12.37 5.69 -6.96
CA GLY A 488 13.71 6.11 -7.38
C GLY A 488 13.73 7.13 -8.51
N SER A 489 14.93 7.54 -8.91
CA SER A 489 15.16 8.50 -10.00
C SER A 489 14.66 8.01 -11.35
N LYS A 490 14.68 6.68 -11.59
CA LYS A 490 14.17 6.08 -12.83
C LYS A 490 12.71 6.48 -13.12
N ILE A 491 11.86 6.55 -12.10
CA ILE A 491 10.45 6.94 -12.29
C ILE A 491 10.36 8.37 -12.84
N ASN A 492 11.20 9.28 -12.35
CA ASN A 492 11.19 10.67 -12.79
C ASN A 492 11.69 10.78 -14.24
N SER A 493 12.75 10.05 -14.59
CA SER A 493 13.28 10.07 -15.96
C SER A 493 12.32 9.49 -16.97
N GLU A 494 11.61 8.39 -16.63
CA GLU A 494 10.59 7.82 -17.52
C GLU A 494 9.39 8.78 -17.66
N ALA A 495 8.92 9.38 -16.56
CA ALA A 495 7.84 10.35 -16.61
C ALA A 495 8.17 11.55 -17.51
N GLU A 496 9.38 12.11 -17.41
CA GLU A 496 9.81 13.23 -18.25
C GLU A 496 9.92 12.83 -19.72
N ARG A 497 10.55 11.69 -20.00
CA ARG A 497 10.65 11.12 -21.34
C ARG A 497 9.28 10.92 -21.99
N PHE A 498 8.32 10.33 -21.27
CA PHE A 498 6.99 10.06 -21.83
C PHE A 498 6.13 11.30 -21.98
N ILE A 499 6.31 12.32 -21.14
CA ILE A 499 5.68 13.63 -21.35
C ILE A 499 6.21 14.26 -22.66
N GLU A 500 7.51 14.16 -22.93
CA GLU A 500 8.10 14.68 -24.17
C GLU A 500 7.61 13.90 -25.39
N LEU A 501 7.64 12.58 -25.33
CA LEU A 501 7.12 11.71 -26.40
C LEU A 501 5.64 11.99 -26.71
N ASN A 502 4.80 12.14 -25.68
CA ASN A 502 3.39 12.47 -25.87
C ASN A 502 3.20 13.81 -26.62
N LYS A 503 4.03 14.82 -26.34
CA LYS A 503 3.96 16.10 -27.06
C LYS A 503 4.36 15.97 -28.52
N GLU A 504 5.29 15.07 -28.84
CA GLU A 504 5.66 14.80 -30.23
C GLU A 504 4.52 14.09 -30.96
N LEU A 505 3.88 13.11 -30.31
CA LEU A 505 2.78 12.33 -30.88
C LEU A 505 1.49 13.14 -31.05
N GLN A 506 1.26 14.18 -30.24
CA GLN A 506 0.14 15.12 -30.40
C GLN A 506 0.14 15.89 -31.73
N ASN A 507 1.22 15.86 -32.52
CA ASN A 507 1.24 16.45 -33.85
C ASN A 507 0.59 15.57 -34.93
N TYR A 508 0.15 14.36 -34.57
CA TYR A 508 -0.50 13.41 -35.46
C TYR A 508 -1.95 13.22 -35.01
N GLU A 509 -2.91 13.43 -35.90
CA GLU A 509 -4.35 13.45 -35.55
C GLU A 509 -4.87 12.05 -35.13
N ASP A 510 -4.37 10.99 -35.76
CA ASP A 510 -4.87 9.62 -35.57
C ASP A 510 -3.98 8.78 -34.64
N ILE A 511 -3.15 9.41 -33.80
CA ILE A 511 -2.24 8.71 -32.88
C ILE A 511 -2.48 9.15 -31.44
N GLU A 512 -2.75 8.18 -30.58
CA GLU A 512 -2.82 8.40 -29.14
C GLU A 512 -1.70 7.66 -28.40
N PHE A 513 -1.03 8.38 -27.50
CA PHE A 513 -0.04 7.79 -26.63
C PHE A 513 -0.67 7.35 -25.32
N ILE A 514 -0.37 6.12 -24.90
CA ILE A 514 -0.82 5.57 -23.62
C ILE A 514 0.40 5.18 -22.79
N TRP A 515 0.46 5.63 -21.54
CA TRP A 515 1.43 5.13 -20.58
C TRP A 515 0.75 4.26 -19.53
N VAL A 516 1.05 2.96 -19.51
CA VAL A 516 0.56 2.04 -18.47
C VAL A 516 1.65 1.78 -17.43
N THR A 517 1.43 2.23 -16.20
CA THR A 517 2.41 2.11 -15.12
C THR A 517 1.78 1.71 -13.80
N ASP A 518 2.44 0.80 -13.07
CA ASP A 518 1.93 0.25 -11.82
C ASP A 518 3.08 0.04 -10.80
N GLY A 519 2.72 -0.36 -9.58
CA GLY A 519 3.66 -0.67 -8.51
C GLY A 519 3.70 0.37 -7.40
N ILE A 520 3.81 -0.11 -6.16
CA ILE A 520 3.89 0.74 -4.96
C ILE A 520 5.06 1.73 -4.97
N GLY A 521 6.10 1.50 -5.78
CA GLY A 521 7.22 2.42 -5.95
C GLY A 521 6.79 3.83 -6.37
N LEU A 522 5.66 3.95 -7.08
CA LEU A 522 5.11 5.23 -7.53
C LEU A 522 4.67 6.14 -6.38
N LYS A 523 4.31 5.59 -5.22
CA LYS A 523 3.73 6.36 -4.09
C LYS A 523 4.64 7.44 -3.53
N LYS A 524 5.96 7.31 -3.68
CA LYS A 524 6.94 8.33 -3.24
C LYS A 524 7.32 9.32 -4.34
N ASN A 525 6.92 9.08 -5.58
CA ASN A 525 7.25 9.90 -6.75
C ASN A 525 5.99 10.58 -7.33
N GLN A 526 5.00 10.89 -6.49
CA GLN A 526 3.70 11.40 -6.94
C GLN A 526 3.80 12.69 -7.73
N THR A 527 4.73 13.60 -7.39
CA THR A 527 4.88 14.87 -8.13
C THR A 527 5.13 14.64 -9.62
N SER A 528 6.06 13.74 -9.96
CA SER A 528 6.41 13.43 -11.35
C SER A 528 5.28 12.71 -12.07
N ILE A 529 4.65 11.73 -11.40
CA ILE A 529 3.53 10.98 -11.97
C ILE A 529 2.30 11.87 -12.17
N ASN A 530 1.97 12.74 -11.22
CA ASN A 530 0.85 13.67 -11.33
C ASN A 530 1.07 14.69 -12.47
N LYS A 531 2.32 15.13 -12.67
CA LYS A 531 2.69 15.94 -13.83
C LYS A 531 2.45 15.17 -15.13
N ALA A 532 2.85 13.89 -15.18
CA ALA A 532 2.63 13.04 -16.34
C ALA A 532 1.15 12.78 -16.61
N MET A 533 0.35 12.43 -15.59
CA MET A 533 -1.10 12.29 -15.72
C MET A 533 -1.76 13.54 -16.31
N LYS A 534 -1.34 14.72 -15.86
CA LYS A 534 -1.88 15.99 -16.37
C LYS A 534 -1.48 16.26 -17.83
N SER A 535 -0.25 15.92 -18.21
CA SER A 535 0.30 16.22 -19.53
C SER A 535 -0.05 15.19 -20.60
N ILE A 536 -0.10 13.91 -20.24
CA ILE A 536 -0.39 12.80 -21.14
C ILE A 536 -1.91 12.57 -21.26
N GLY A 537 -2.65 12.68 -20.16
CA GLY A 537 -4.09 12.38 -20.12
C GLY A 537 -4.38 10.88 -20.06
N ASN A 538 -3.78 10.10 -20.95
CA ASN A 538 -3.94 8.66 -21.07
C ASN A 538 -2.88 7.89 -20.25
N LEU A 539 -2.95 8.00 -18.92
CA LEU A 539 -2.06 7.30 -17.99
C LEU A 539 -2.86 6.38 -17.08
N TYR A 540 -2.58 5.09 -17.15
CA TYR A 540 -3.35 4.04 -16.46
C TYR A 540 -2.46 3.13 -15.60
N ASN A 541 -3.04 2.51 -14.58
CA ASN A 541 -2.47 1.33 -13.93
C ASN A 541 -3.11 0.08 -14.54
N LEU A 542 -2.73 -1.14 -14.11
CA LEU A 542 -3.31 -2.35 -14.69
C LEU A 542 -4.84 -2.44 -14.56
N THR A 543 -5.39 -1.88 -13.48
CA THR A 543 -6.84 -1.93 -13.21
C THR A 543 -7.58 -0.90 -14.06
N THR A 544 -7.13 0.36 -14.07
CA THR A 544 -7.78 1.42 -14.86
C THR A 544 -7.55 1.26 -16.37
N PHE A 545 -6.49 0.54 -16.77
CA PHE A 545 -6.26 0.21 -18.17
C PHE A 545 -7.28 -0.82 -18.67
N ASP A 546 -7.58 -1.85 -17.87
CA ASP A 546 -8.64 -2.82 -18.20
C ASP A 546 -10.03 -2.16 -18.25
N GLU A 547 -10.32 -1.20 -17.37
CA GLU A 547 -11.53 -0.38 -17.45
C GLU A 547 -11.60 0.40 -18.77
N PHE A 548 -10.50 1.07 -19.16
CA PHE A 548 -10.39 1.78 -20.44
C PHE A 548 -10.60 0.85 -21.64
N LEU A 549 -9.99 -0.34 -21.65
CA LEU A 549 -10.13 -1.29 -22.77
C LEU A 549 -11.57 -1.79 -22.94
N LYS A 550 -12.36 -1.87 -21.87
CA LYS A 550 -13.78 -2.29 -21.94
C LYS A 550 -14.70 -1.20 -22.46
N GLU A 551 -14.29 0.06 -22.33
CA GLU A 551 -15.01 1.22 -22.85
C GLU A 551 -14.65 1.54 -24.31
N LEU A 552 -13.54 0.97 -24.79
CA LEU A 552 -12.97 1.15 -26.13
C LEU A 552 -13.56 0.16 -27.15
#